data_AF-A0A1X7VX00-F1
#
_entry.id   AF-A0A1X7VX00-F1
#
_cell.length_a   1.000
_cell.length_b   1.000
_cell.length_c   1.000
_cell.angle_alpha   90.00
_cell.angle_beta   90.00
_cell.angle_gamma   90.00
#
_symmetry.space_group_name_H-M   'P 1'
#
loop_
_entity.id
_entity.type
_entity.pdbx_description
1 polymer ?
#
loop_
_entity_poly.entity_id
_entity_poly.type
_entity_poly.pdbx_seq_one_letter_code
_entity_poly.pdbx_strand_id
1 'polypeptide(L)'
;MSKIKKGSVCKGNKLQEFDMTNTDFTKTPVTFRMGNEIIHNPSCHILCRKSQSFCPSCMQQRRTLMVQKCRAQCHNTNRTDPTTTVSYKYLTKEEMKHRMETLHKQLTKVKKQRDRLENKIKTLIAKQSLSLNQNDHNDLKEIVLNECDQVTHQTSLHRIFWEQQVQALKKSDSRAIRWHPLMIKLCILIRHQSQAAYETMRQCIRLPSQRLLRDYTH
;
A
#
# COMPACT_ATOMS: atom_id res chain seq x y z
N MET A 1 -23.63 -53.98 -45.89
CA MET A 1 -22.34 -54.16 -45.17
C MET A 1 -21.59 -52.84 -45.13
N SER A 2 -21.68 -52.10 -44.02
CA SER A 2 -21.07 -50.78 -43.87
C SER A 2 -19.59 -50.90 -43.47
N LYS A 3 -18.70 -50.39 -44.33
CA LYS A 3 -17.24 -50.40 -44.13
C LYS A 3 -16.86 -49.65 -42.84
N ILE A 4 -16.33 -50.37 -41.85
CA ILE A 4 -15.77 -49.79 -40.62
C ILE A 4 -14.53 -48.97 -41.01
N LYS A 5 -14.64 -47.64 -40.97
CA LYS A 5 -13.52 -46.73 -41.22
C LYS A 5 -12.57 -46.76 -40.02
N LYS A 6 -11.29 -47.13 -40.25
CA LYS A 6 -10.22 -47.10 -39.24
C LYS A 6 -10.12 -45.71 -38.59
N GLY A 7 -10.52 -45.57 -37.33
CA GLY A 7 -10.33 -44.37 -36.50
C GLY A 7 -8.94 -44.33 -35.86
N SER A 8 -8.50 -43.16 -35.39
CA SER A 8 -7.26 -42.98 -34.61
C SER A 8 -7.58 -42.71 -33.14
N VAL A 9 -6.84 -43.31 -32.21
CA VAL A 9 -7.07 -43.12 -30.76
C VAL A 9 -6.75 -41.67 -30.36
N CYS A 10 -7.61 -41.07 -29.54
CA CYS A 10 -7.40 -39.73 -28.97
C CYS A 10 -6.05 -39.67 -28.23
N LYS A 11 -5.20 -38.67 -28.50
CA LYS A 11 -3.93 -38.46 -27.80
C LYS A 11 -4.08 -38.05 -26.33
N GLY A 12 -5.29 -37.72 -25.88
CA GLY A 12 -5.63 -37.66 -24.45
C GLY A 12 -5.70 -39.04 -23.79
N ASN A 13 -5.44 -40.11 -24.55
CA ASN A 13 -5.63 -41.51 -24.20
C ASN A 13 -4.45 -42.37 -24.68
N LYS A 14 -3.22 -41.83 -24.71
CA LYS A 14 -2.05 -42.53 -25.27
C LYS A 14 -1.41 -43.46 -24.24
N LEU A 15 -1.72 -44.77 -24.27
CA LEU A 15 -0.88 -45.81 -23.64
C LEU A 15 0.53 -45.76 -24.19
N GLN A 16 1.50 -45.63 -23.31
CA GLN A 16 2.84 -46.12 -23.62
C GLN A 16 2.95 -47.55 -23.09
N GLU A 17 3.03 -48.45 -24.07
CA GLU A 17 3.82 -49.68 -24.13
C GLU A 17 3.84 -50.61 -22.91
N PHE A 18 3.24 -51.77 -23.14
CA PHE A 18 3.47 -53.07 -22.52
C PHE A 18 4.83 -53.23 -21.83
N ASP A 19 4.80 -53.47 -20.52
CA ASP A 19 5.55 -54.58 -19.95
C ASP A 19 4.55 -55.63 -19.45
N MET A 20 4.74 -56.85 -19.93
CA MET A 20 3.94 -58.01 -19.59
C MET A 20 4.19 -58.39 -18.12
N THR A 21 3.23 -58.17 -17.24
CA THR A 21 2.92 -58.99 -16.05
C THR A 21 1.72 -58.38 -15.33
N ASN A 22 0.51 -58.73 -15.76
CA ASN A 22 -0.62 -59.09 -14.88
C ASN A 22 -1.89 -59.27 -15.72
N THR A 23 -2.48 -60.44 -15.55
CA THR A 23 -3.82 -60.79 -15.99
C THR A 23 -4.84 -59.96 -15.24
N ASP A 24 -5.24 -58.83 -15.81
CA ASP A 24 -6.49 -58.14 -15.45
C ASP A 24 -7.03 -57.36 -16.65
N PHE A 25 -8.10 -57.90 -17.23
CA PHE A 25 -8.69 -57.51 -18.51
C PHE A 25 -9.55 -56.23 -18.48
N THR A 26 -9.28 -55.25 -17.60
CA THR A 26 -10.21 -54.11 -17.43
C THR A 26 -9.65 -52.71 -17.54
N LYS A 27 -8.35 -52.47 -17.78
CA LYS A 27 -7.84 -51.08 -17.81
C LYS A 27 -6.70 -50.83 -18.79
N THR A 28 -7.01 -50.15 -19.87
CA THR A 28 -6.12 -49.22 -20.60
C THR A 28 -7.02 -48.15 -21.29
N PRO A 29 -6.64 -46.88 -21.67
CA PRO A 29 -5.34 -46.18 -21.76
C PRO A 29 -5.01 -44.95 -20.85
N VAL A 30 -3.78 -44.44 -21.01
CA VAL A 30 -2.95 -43.58 -20.12
C VAL A 30 -3.25 -42.06 -20.09
N THR A 31 -2.72 -41.45 -19.02
CA THR A 31 -3.24 -40.40 -18.14
C THR A 31 -2.27 -39.22 -17.97
N PHE A 32 -2.76 -38.00 -17.70
CA PHE A 32 -1.92 -36.92 -17.16
C PHE A 32 -1.96 -36.93 -15.62
N ARG A 33 -0.80 -37.04 -14.97
CA ARG A 33 -0.65 -36.97 -13.50
C ARG A 33 -0.59 -35.51 -13.02
N MET A 34 -1.44 -35.15 -12.06
CA MET A 34 -1.18 -34.04 -11.12
C MET A 34 -1.08 -34.64 -9.71
N GLY A 35 0.14 -34.82 -9.20
CA GLY A 35 0.37 -35.62 -7.99
C GLY A 35 0.08 -37.11 -8.20
N ASN A 36 -0.61 -37.76 -7.25
CA ASN A 36 -0.95 -39.17 -7.28
C ASN A 36 -2.28 -39.50 -7.99
N GLU A 37 -3.05 -38.50 -8.44
CA GLU A 37 -4.37 -38.70 -9.02
C GLU A 37 -4.42 -38.38 -10.52
N ILE A 38 -5.27 -39.14 -11.21
CA ILE A 38 -5.47 -39.14 -12.66
C ILE A 38 -6.81 -38.45 -12.95
N ILE A 39 -6.80 -37.36 -13.72
CA ILE A 39 -8.03 -36.64 -14.10
C ILE A 39 -8.40 -36.97 -15.54
N HIS A 40 -9.56 -37.63 -15.72
CA HIS A 40 -10.20 -37.85 -17.02
C HIS A 40 -11.40 -36.94 -17.22
N ASN A 41 -11.65 -36.55 -18.47
CA ASN A 41 -12.96 -36.03 -18.82
C ASN A 41 -13.93 -37.21 -18.99
N PRO A 42 -15.04 -37.29 -18.22
CA PRO A 42 -16.02 -38.37 -18.34
C PRO A 42 -16.65 -38.46 -19.74
N SER A 43 -16.57 -37.41 -20.57
CA SER A 43 -17.13 -37.35 -21.93
C SER A 43 -16.09 -37.55 -23.05
N CYS A 44 -14.92 -38.11 -22.75
CA CYS A 44 -13.86 -38.31 -23.73
C CYS A 44 -14.27 -39.37 -24.79
N HIS A 45 -14.25 -38.99 -26.06
CA HIS A 45 -14.36 -39.97 -27.15
C HIS A 45 -13.00 -40.68 -27.33
N ILE A 46 -12.99 -41.99 -27.13
CA ILE A 46 -11.79 -42.84 -27.25
C ILE A 46 -11.24 -42.82 -28.69
N LEU A 47 -12.15 -42.81 -29.67
CA LEU A 47 -11.83 -42.81 -31.10
C LEU A 47 -12.05 -41.43 -31.71
N CYS A 48 -10.99 -40.87 -32.29
CA CYS A 48 -11.03 -39.63 -33.07
C CYS A 48 -10.99 -39.93 -34.58
N ARG A 49 -11.49 -38.97 -35.37
CA ARG A 49 -11.28 -38.97 -36.83
C ARG A 49 -9.78 -38.78 -37.12
N LYS A 50 -9.26 -39.41 -38.17
CA LYS A 50 -7.81 -39.41 -38.51
C LYS A 50 -7.15 -38.02 -38.58
N SER A 51 -7.93 -36.96 -38.85
CA SER A 51 -7.45 -35.57 -38.91
C SER A 51 -7.30 -34.89 -37.54
N GLN A 52 -7.84 -35.47 -36.47
CA GLN A 52 -7.88 -34.86 -35.15
C GLN A 52 -7.16 -35.74 -34.13
N SER A 53 -6.11 -35.18 -33.54
CA SER A 53 -5.35 -35.87 -32.49
C SER A 53 -6.02 -35.84 -31.11
N PHE A 54 -7.05 -35.02 -30.91
CA PHE A 54 -7.81 -34.92 -29.67
C PHE A 54 -9.30 -34.90 -29.97
N CYS A 55 -10.12 -35.46 -29.09
CA CYS A 55 -11.57 -35.30 -29.20
C CYS A 55 -11.96 -33.86 -28.81
N PRO A 56 -13.12 -33.35 -29.25
CA PRO A 56 -13.56 -31.98 -28.96
C PRO A 56 -13.55 -31.66 -27.45
N SER A 57 -14.00 -32.63 -26.64
CA SER A 57 -14.05 -32.51 -25.17
C SER A 57 -12.67 -32.34 -24.53
N CYS A 58 -11.69 -33.14 -24.97
CA CYS A 58 -10.31 -33.02 -24.50
C CYS A 58 -9.61 -31.78 -25.06
N MET A 59 -9.95 -31.36 -26.28
CA MET A 59 -9.39 -30.15 -26.89
C MET A 59 -9.83 -28.89 -26.13
N GLN A 60 -11.10 -28.83 -25.72
CA GLN A 60 -11.65 -27.72 -24.95
C GLN A 60 -11.00 -27.59 -23.57
N GLN A 61 -10.78 -28.71 -22.88
CA GLN A 61 -10.20 -28.70 -21.53
C GLN A 61 -8.66 -28.59 -21.52
N ARG A 62 -7.98 -28.89 -22.64
CA ARG A 62 -6.52 -28.86 -22.73
C ARG A 62 -5.93 -27.52 -22.34
N ARG A 63 -6.55 -26.41 -22.74
CA ARG A 63 -6.08 -25.05 -22.39
C ARG A 63 -6.14 -24.84 -20.88
N THR A 64 -7.26 -25.18 -20.26
CA THR A 64 -7.45 -25.08 -18.81
C THR A 64 -6.47 -25.94 -18.04
N LEU A 65 -6.29 -27.21 -18.46
CA LEU A 65 -5.36 -28.14 -17.82
C LEU A 65 -3.90 -27.72 -17.98
N MET A 66 -3.50 -27.16 -19.13
CA MET A 66 -2.16 -26.61 -19.31
C MET A 66 -1.91 -25.39 -18.41
N VAL A 67 -2.88 -24.49 -18.26
CA VAL A 67 -2.78 -23.35 -17.35
C VAL A 67 -2.66 -23.80 -15.90
N GLN A 68 -3.43 -24.80 -15.48
CA GLN A 68 -3.33 -25.40 -14.14
C GLN A 68 -1.96 -26.04 -13.91
N LYS A 69 -1.44 -26.79 -14.88
CA LYS A 69 -0.09 -27.39 -14.82
C LYS A 69 0.99 -26.32 -14.68
N CYS A 70 0.94 -25.25 -15.49
CA CYS A 70 1.88 -24.14 -15.37
C CYS A 70 1.79 -23.47 -13.99
N ARG A 71 0.59 -23.21 -13.46
CA ARG A 71 0.41 -22.63 -12.11
C ARG A 71 0.95 -23.53 -11.01
N ALA A 72 0.71 -24.84 -11.08
CA ALA A 72 1.22 -25.81 -10.11
C ALA A 72 2.76 -25.92 -10.16
N GLN A 73 3.35 -25.87 -11.36
CA GLN A 73 4.81 -25.84 -11.52
C GLN A 73 5.41 -24.54 -10.98
N CYS A 74 4.79 -23.39 -11.25
CA CYS A 74 5.22 -22.11 -10.69
C CYS A 74 5.11 -22.08 -9.15
N HIS A 75 4.12 -22.75 -8.54
CA HIS A 75 4.00 -22.85 -7.08
C HIS A 75 5.19 -23.62 -6.45
N ASN A 76 5.78 -24.57 -7.16
CA ASN A 76 6.94 -25.32 -6.66
C ASN A 76 8.29 -24.64 -6.96
N THR A 77 8.39 -23.84 -8.03
CA THR A 77 9.67 -23.20 -8.42
C THR A 77 9.79 -21.75 -7.95
N ASN A 78 8.68 -21.06 -7.69
CA ASN A 78 8.65 -19.66 -7.30
C ASN A 78 7.99 -19.50 -5.93
N ARG A 79 8.65 -19.98 -4.87
CA ARG A 79 8.51 -19.34 -3.56
C ARG A 79 9.23 -18.00 -3.61
N THR A 80 8.66 -17.03 -4.33
CA THR A 80 9.11 -15.64 -4.23
C THR A 80 8.91 -15.19 -2.79
N ASP A 81 9.91 -14.48 -2.24
CA ASP A 81 9.90 -13.95 -0.88
C ASP A 81 8.49 -13.56 -0.42
N PRO A 82 8.04 -14.04 0.76
CA PRO A 82 6.72 -13.71 1.26
C PRO A 82 6.61 -12.19 1.36
N THR A 83 5.78 -11.62 0.48
CA THR A 83 5.55 -10.19 0.43
C THR A 83 5.07 -9.74 1.82
N THR A 84 5.46 -8.55 2.27
CA THR A 84 5.09 -8.02 3.59
C THR A 84 3.58 -7.88 3.80
N THR A 85 2.76 -8.10 2.78
CA THR A 85 1.30 -8.05 2.80
C THR A 85 0.63 -9.42 2.99
N VAL A 86 1.36 -10.54 2.87
CA VAL A 86 0.76 -11.87 3.07
C VAL A 86 0.44 -12.08 4.55
N SER A 87 -0.75 -12.59 4.87
CA SER A 87 -1.15 -12.87 6.26
C SER A 87 -0.28 -13.96 6.88
N TYR A 88 0.13 -13.77 8.14
CA TYR A 88 0.96 -14.71 8.91
C TYR A 88 0.39 -16.13 8.98
N LYS A 89 -0.94 -16.29 8.88
CA LYS A 89 -1.61 -17.61 8.88
C LYS A 89 -1.17 -18.51 7.72
N TYR A 90 -0.74 -17.92 6.61
CA TYR A 90 -0.34 -18.66 5.40
C TYR A 90 1.17 -18.80 5.26
N LEU A 91 1.96 -18.33 6.24
CA LEU A 91 3.42 -18.44 6.23
C LEU A 91 3.88 -19.70 6.98
N THR A 92 4.91 -20.34 6.46
CA THR A 92 5.66 -21.35 7.19
C THR A 92 6.54 -20.72 8.28
N LYS A 93 7.03 -21.51 9.23
CA LYS A 93 7.89 -21.04 10.32
C LYS A 93 9.19 -20.39 9.81
N GLU A 94 9.76 -20.93 8.74
CA GLU A 94 10.99 -20.41 8.11
C GLU A 94 10.74 -19.06 7.42
N GLU A 95 9.63 -18.94 6.68
CA GLU A 95 9.19 -17.70 6.05
C GLU A 95 8.89 -16.60 7.07
N MET A 96 8.28 -16.97 8.21
CA MET A 96 8.03 -16.04 9.31
C MET A 96 9.33 -15.52 9.92
N LYS A 97 10.32 -16.40 10.13
CA LYS A 97 11.66 -16.02 10.61
C LYS A 97 12.34 -15.06 9.63
N HIS A 98 12.33 -15.39 8.34
CA HIS A 98 12.93 -14.55 7.31
C HIS A 98 12.28 -13.16 7.23
N ARG A 99 10.95 -13.10 7.36
CA ARG A 99 10.22 -11.82 7.40
C ARG A 99 10.56 -11.00 8.64
N MET A 100 10.71 -11.64 9.79
CA MET A 100 11.12 -10.95 11.03
C MET A 100 12.52 -10.36 10.90
N GLU A 101 13.48 -11.10 10.33
CA GLU A 101 14.82 -10.59 10.02
C GLU A 101 14.77 -9.39 9.06
N THR A 102 13.93 -9.47 8.02
CA THR A 102 13.73 -8.37 7.07
C THR A 102 13.14 -7.12 7.74
N LEU A 103 12.13 -7.29 8.61
CA LEU A 103 11.56 -6.19 9.40
C LEU A 103 12.60 -5.56 10.32
N HIS A 104 13.44 -6.35 11.00
CA HIS A 104 14.54 -5.83 11.82
C HIS A 104 15.56 -5.05 10.98
N LYS A 105 15.91 -5.54 9.79
CA LYS A 105 16.78 -4.81 8.84
C LYS A 105 16.16 -3.49 8.39
N GLN A 106 14.84 -3.46 8.13
CA GLN A 106 14.13 -2.23 7.78
C GLN A 106 14.09 -1.24 8.96
N LEU A 107 13.77 -1.70 10.17
CA LEU A 107 13.76 -0.87 11.38
C LEU A 107 15.12 -0.23 11.63
N THR A 108 16.20 -1.01 11.54
CA THR A 108 17.56 -0.48 11.71
C THR A 108 17.93 0.53 10.63
N LYS A 109 17.52 0.30 9.37
CA LYS A 109 17.72 1.25 8.26
C LYS A 109 16.98 2.57 8.50
N VAL A 110 15.70 2.51 8.86
CA VAL A 110 14.87 3.70 9.15
C VAL A 110 15.43 4.47 10.35
N LYS A 111 15.81 3.78 11.43
CA LYS A 111 16.43 4.40 12.60
C LYS A 111 17.71 5.14 12.22
N LYS A 112 18.61 4.50 11.46
CA LYS A 112 19.84 5.15 10.96
C LYS A 112 19.55 6.37 10.09
N GLN A 113 18.53 6.32 9.24
CA GLN A 113 18.14 7.47 8.41
C GLN A 113 17.62 8.62 9.26
N ARG A 114 16.73 8.35 10.21
CA ARG A 114 16.23 9.35 11.17
C ARG A 114 17.38 10.02 11.92
N ASP A 115 18.28 9.23 12.51
CA ASP A 115 19.39 9.75 13.31
C ASP A 115 20.34 10.61 12.45
N ARG A 116 20.58 10.22 11.19
CA ARG A 116 21.34 11.04 10.23
C ARG A 116 20.64 12.35 9.92
N LEU A 117 19.33 12.34 9.68
CA LEU A 117 18.55 13.55 9.41
C LEU A 117 18.55 14.49 10.62
N GLU A 118 18.33 13.94 11.82
CA GLU A 118 18.35 14.70 13.07
C GLU A 118 19.70 15.37 13.29
N ASN A 119 20.80 14.64 13.08
CA ASN A 119 22.15 15.21 13.18
C ASN A 119 22.38 16.31 12.14
N LYS A 120 21.92 16.12 10.90
CA LYS A 120 21.99 17.16 9.87
C LYS A 120 21.24 18.43 10.30
N ILE A 121 20.01 18.27 10.79
CA ILE A 121 19.21 19.39 11.30
C ILE A 121 19.95 20.10 12.44
N LYS A 122 20.48 19.37 13.42
CA LYS A 122 21.26 19.96 14.53
C LYS A 122 22.49 20.72 14.02
N THR A 123 23.23 20.17 13.05
CA THR A 123 24.38 20.87 12.46
C THR A 123 23.98 22.10 11.66
N LEU A 124 22.85 22.06 10.95
CA LEU A 124 22.35 23.21 10.20
C LEU A 124 21.91 24.31 11.15
N ILE A 125 21.18 23.96 12.22
CA ILE A 125 20.81 24.89 13.29
C ILE A 125 22.09 25.50 13.87
N ALA A 126 23.05 24.72 14.34
CA ALA A 126 24.29 25.27 14.93
C ALA A 126 25.08 26.20 13.99
N LYS A 127 25.03 25.99 12.67
CA LYS A 127 25.74 26.81 11.69
C LYS A 127 24.99 28.06 11.25
N GLN A 128 23.66 27.99 11.14
CA GLN A 128 22.83 29.01 10.49
C GLN A 128 21.86 29.70 11.45
N SER A 129 21.63 29.14 12.63
CA SER A 129 20.67 29.72 13.57
C SER A 129 21.27 30.93 14.26
N LEU A 130 20.53 32.04 14.22
CA LEU A 130 20.69 33.16 15.13
C LEU A 130 19.83 32.88 16.36
N SER A 131 20.42 32.98 17.55
CA SER A 131 19.66 32.91 18.80
C SER A 131 18.87 34.20 18.94
N LEU A 132 17.54 34.10 18.89
CA LEU A 132 16.67 35.23 19.17
C LEU A 132 16.57 35.41 20.68
N ASN A 133 16.91 36.60 21.15
CA ASN A 133 16.82 36.96 22.56
C ASN A 133 15.43 37.53 22.89
N GLN A 134 15.13 37.67 24.18
CA GLN A 134 13.86 38.24 24.63
C GLN A 134 13.66 39.69 24.16
N ASN A 135 14.75 40.43 23.94
CA ASN A 135 14.68 41.77 23.37
C ASN A 135 14.18 41.71 21.92
N ASP A 136 14.71 40.82 21.09
CA ASP A 136 14.23 40.64 19.71
C ASP A 136 12.73 40.28 19.67
N HIS A 137 12.26 39.48 20.65
CA HIS A 137 10.83 39.20 20.79
C HIS A 137 10.01 40.45 21.13
N ASN A 138 10.52 41.30 22.03
CA ASN A 138 9.86 42.53 22.43
C ASN A 138 9.86 43.56 21.29
N ASP A 139 10.97 43.68 20.56
CA ASP A 139 11.12 44.55 19.39
C ASP A 139 10.13 44.13 18.29
N LEU A 140 10.06 42.82 17.98
CA LEU A 140 9.07 42.30 17.04
C LEU A 140 7.64 42.57 17.51
N LYS A 141 7.38 42.48 18.82
CA LYS A 141 6.06 42.79 19.38
C LYS A 141 5.72 44.27 19.20
N GLU A 142 6.67 45.18 19.42
CA GLU A 142 6.48 46.61 19.18
C GLU A 142 6.25 46.92 17.71
N ILE A 143 7.04 46.35 16.80
CA ILE A 143 6.87 46.51 15.35
C ILE A 143 5.44 46.09 14.96
N VAL A 144 4.98 44.91 15.41
CA VAL A 144 3.63 44.41 15.11
C VAL A 144 2.54 45.34 15.63
N LEU A 145 2.74 45.95 16.80
CA LEU A 145 1.80 46.91 17.40
C LEU A 145 1.79 48.25 16.66
N ASN A 146 2.95 48.74 16.24
CA ASN A 146 3.11 50.05 15.62
C ASN A 146 2.73 50.05 14.12
N GLU A 147 2.97 48.94 13.41
CA GLU A 147 2.72 48.84 11.96
C GLU A 147 1.33 48.29 11.63
N CYS A 148 0.52 47.94 12.63
CA CYS A 148 -0.84 47.43 12.44
C CYS A 148 -1.69 48.36 11.55
N ASP A 149 -1.51 49.66 11.69
CA ASP A 149 -2.28 50.66 10.95
C ASP A 149 -1.83 50.77 9.47
N GLN A 150 -0.58 50.45 9.13
CA GLN A 150 -0.10 50.53 7.74
C GLN A 150 -0.53 49.32 6.90
N VAL A 151 -0.70 48.15 7.53
CA VAL A 151 -1.15 46.91 6.88
C VAL A 151 -2.64 46.96 6.52
N THR A 152 -3.41 47.90 7.07
CA THR A 152 -4.86 48.02 6.85
C THR A 152 -5.27 48.36 5.40
N HIS A 153 -4.33 48.73 4.52
CA HIS A 153 -4.57 48.93 3.08
C HIS A 153 -4.66 47.63 2.26
N GLN A 154 -4.36 46.46 2.85
CA GLN A 154 -4.46 45.17 2.17
C GLN A 154 -5.79 44.45 2.43
N THR A 155 -6.09 43.43 1.61
CA THR A 155 -7.38 42.70 1.57
C THR A 155 -7.94 42.36 2.95
N SER A 156 -9.27 42.24 3.03
CA SER A 156 -10.01 42.07 4.29
C SER A 156 -9.49 40.94 5.19
N LEU A 157 -8.97 39.86 4.62
CA LEU A 157 -8.41 38.74 5.38
C LEU A 157 -7.07 39.06 6.06
N HIS A 158 -6.15 39.75 5.38
CA HIS A 158 -4.86 40.13 5.95
C HIS A 158 -5.03 41.09 7.13
N ARG A 159 -5.93 42.06 6.96
CA ARG A 159 -6.30 42.99 8.02
C ARG A 159 -6.83 42.25 9.26
N ILE A 160 -7.83 41.37 9.06
CA ILE A 160 -8.41 40.59 10.16
C ILE A 160 -7.35 39.70 10.82
N PHE A 161 -6.47 39.09 10.04
CA PHE A 161 -5.38 38.28 10.59
C PHE A 161 -4.51 39.11 11.54
N TRP A 162 -4.08 40.30 11.11
CA TRP A 162 -3.19 41.15 11.89
C TRP A 162 -3.87 41.71 13.15
N GLU A 163 -5.11 42.18 13.04
CA GLU A 163 -5.91 42.64 14.18
C GLU A 163 -6.05 41.55 15.24
N GLN A 164 -6.27 40.30 14.81
CA GLN A 164 -6.39 39.14 15.70
C GLN A 164 -5.05 38.74 16.33
N GLN A 165 -3.92 38.86 15.61
CA GLN A 165 -2.59 38.65 16.20
C GLN A 165 -2.30 39.70 17.27
N VAL A 166 -2.57 40.98 17.01
CA VAL A 166 -2.41 42.07 17.97
C VAL A 166 -3.28 41.83 19.21
N GLN A 167 -4.55 41.45 19.02
CA GLN A 167 -5.44 41.12 20.12
C GLN A 167 -4.93 39.94 20.95
N ALA A 168 -4.36 38.92 20.29
CA ALA A 168 -3.77 37.77 20.95
C ALA A 168 -2.51 38.14 21.75
N LEU A 169 -1.67 39.06 21.25
CA LEU A 169 -0.46 39.53 21.92
C LEU A 169 -0.74 40.41 23.14
N LYS A 170 -1.88 41.12 23.16
CA LYS A 170 -2.32 41.95 24.30
C LYS A 170 -2.88 41.12 25.46
N LYS A 171 -3.37 39.91 25.21
CA LYS A 171 -3.95 39.04 26.24
C LYS A 171 -2.89 38.12 26.84
N SER A 172 -2.88 38.01 28.17
CA SER A 172 -2.01 37.07 28.89
C SER A 172 -2.45 35.62 28.71
N ASP A 173 -3.76 35.35 28.71
CA ASP A 173 -4.31 34.01 28.46
C ASP A 173 -4.82 33.87 27.02
N SER A 174 -4.19 32.96 26.28
CA SER A 174 -4.59 32.57 24.92
C SER A 174 -6.01 31.99 24.82
N ARG A 175 -6.55 31.45 25.92
CA ARG A 175 -7.92 30.89 25.97
C ARG A 175 -8.99 31.97 26.03
N ALA A 176 -8.64 33.17 26.47
CA ALA A 176 -9.57 34.30 26.60
C ALA A 176 -9.77 35.07 25.29
N ILE A 177 -9.17 34.63 24.17
CA ILE A 177 -9.29 35.28 22.87
C ILE A 177 -10.57 34.82 22.17
N ARG A 178 -11.43 35.78 21.81
CA ARG A 178 -12.59 35.54 20.97
C ARG A 178 -12.19 35.78 19.52
N TRP A 179 -11.91 34.70 18.81
CA TRP A 179 -11.43 34.74 17.44
C TRP A 179 -12.50 35.24 16.47
N HIS A 180 -12.09 36.01 15.47
CA HIS A 180 -12.97 36.41 14.37
C HIS A 180 -13.42 35.18 13.54
N PRO A 181 -14.69 35.07 13.11
CA PRO A 181 -15.17 33.90 12.36
C PRO A 181 -14.38 33.57 11.09
N LEU A 182 -13.93 34.59 10.35
CA LEU A 182 -13.09 34.38 9.16
C LEU A 182 -11.72 33.79 9.49
N MET A 183 -11.14 34.12 10.65
CA MET A 183 -9.90 33.50 11.12
C MET A 183 -10.11 32.02 11.43
N ILE A 184 -11.21 31.69 12.11
CA ILE A 184 -11.54 30.29 12.41
C ILE A 184 -11.69 29.50 11.11
N LYS A 185 -12.41 30.03 10.12
CA LYS A 185 -12.54 29.40 8.80
C LYS A 185 -11.20 29.17 8.11
N LEU A 186 -10.31 30.16 8.11
CA LEU A 186 -8.96 30.03 7.57
C LEU A 186 -8.17 28.92 8.27
N CYS A 187 -8.20 28.89 9.61
CA CYS A 187 -7.51 27.86 10.38
C CYS A 187 -8.07 26.45 10.13
N ILE A 188 -9.39 26.31 9.95
CA ILE A 188 -10.02 25.04 9.56
C ILE A 188 -9.51 24.59 8.18
N LEU A 189 -9.44 25.50 7.20
CA LEU A 189 -8.94 25.20 5.85
C LEU A 189 -7.49 24.72 5.88
N ILE A 190 -6.62 25.44 6.58
CA ILE A 190 -5.20 25.08 6.75
C ILE A 190 -5.08 23.71 7.40
N ARG A 191 -5.82 23.48 8.50
CA ARG A 191 -5.82 22.20 9.22
C ARG A 191 -6.27 21.05 8.33
N HIS A 192 -7.32 21.27 7.53
CA HIS A 192 -7.85 20.26 6.62
C HIS A 192 -6.85 19.88 5.52
N GLN A 193 -6.06 20.85 5.03
CA GLN A 193 -4.98 20.58 4.08
C GLN A 193 -3.81 19.82 4.72
N SER A 194 -3.37 20.26 5.90
CA SER A 194 -2.30 19.59 6.65
C SER A 194 -2.36 19.92 8.14
N GLN A 195 -2.71 18.91 8.95
CA GLN A 195 -2.68 19.03 10.40
C GLN A 195 -1.28 19.32 10.92
N ALA A 196 -0.24 18.71 10.32
CA ALA A 196 1.14 18.92 10.74
C ALA A 196 1.59 20.37 10.49
N ALA A 197 1.25 20.93 9.33
CA ALA A 197 1.59 22.32 9.00
C ALA A 197 0.90 23.33 9.95
N TYR A 198 -0.35 23.04 10.35
CA TYR A 198 -1.07 23.86 11.32
C TYR A 198 -0.36 23.91 12.67
N GLU A 199 0.06 22.75 13.20
CA GLU A 199 0.76 22.69 14.49
C GLU A 199 2.13 23.38 14.43
N THR A 200 2.87 23.25 13.33
CA THR A 200 4.14 23.98 13.16
C THR A 200 3.93 25.49 13.12
N MET A 201 2.90 25.99 12.43
CA MET A 201 2.61 27.42 12.41
C MET A 201 2.20 27.95 13.80
N ARG A 202 1.46 27.15 14.56
CA ARG A 202 1.02 27.52 15.92
C ARG A 202 2.18 27.68 16.92
N GLN A 203 3.37 27.15 16.61
CA GLN A 203 4.58 27.39 17.40
C GLN A 203 5.16 28.79 17.16
N CYS A 204 4.92 29.37 15.99
CA CYS A 204 5.47 30.67 15.60
C CYS A 204 4.46 31.82 15.77
N ILE A 205 3.18 31.59 15.47
CA ILE A 205 2.11 32.60 15.49
C ILE A 205 0.96 32.19 16.41
N ARG A 206 0.22 33.17 16.93
CA ARG A 206 -0.92 32.91 17.81
C ARG A 206 -2.11 32.45 16.95
N LEU A 207 -2.49 31.18 17.09
CA LEU A 207 -3.63 30.59 16.39
C LEU A 207 -4.62 29.93 17.37
N PRO A 208 -5.89 29.78 16.97
CA PRO A 208 -6.87 28.95 17.67
C PRO A 208 -6.35 27.60 18.15
N SER A 209 -6.83 27.13 19.29
CA SER A 209 -6.50 25.78 19.75
C SER A 209 -7.20 24.72 18.90
N GLN A 210 -6.62 23.51 18.86
CA GLN A 210 -7.23 22.38 18.17
C GLN A 210 -8.62 22.04 18.72
N ARG A 211 -8.83 22.24 20.04
CA ARG A 211 -10.13 22.09 20.69
C ARG A 211 -11.14 23.08 20.11
N LEU A 212 -10.77 24.36 20.04
CA LEU A 212 -11.64 25.38 19.47
C LEU A 212 -12.01 25.05 18.03
N LEU A 213 -11.03 24.63 17.21
CA LEU A 213 -11.33 24.26 15.83
C LEU A 213 -12.26 23.05 15.70
N ARG A 214 -12.24 22.10 16.65
CA ARG A 214 -13.19 20.98 16.67
C ARG A 214 -14.61 21.46 16.94
N ASP A 215 -14.79 22.38 17.88
CA ASP A 215 -16.08 22.94 18.27
C ASP A 215 -16.78 23.71 17.12
N TYR A 216 -16.02 24.19 16.14
CA TYR A 216 -16.56 24.90 14.95
C TYR A 216 -16.64 24.02 13.69
N THR A 217 -16.20 22.76 13.74
CA THR A 217 -16.31 21.82 12.62
C THR A 217 -17.40 20.76 12.77
N HIS A 218 -17.91 20.57 13.98
CA HIS A 218 -18.97 19.63 14.31
C HIS A 218 -20.23 20.40 14.70
#